data_AF-A0A7C3M1W0-F1
#
_entry.id   AF-A0A7C3M1W0-F1
#
_cell.length_a   1.000
_cell.length_b   1.000
_cell.length_c   1.000
_cell.angle_alpha   90.00
_cell.angle_beta   90.00
_cell.angle_gamma   90.00
#
_symmetry.space_group_name_H-M   'P 1'
#
loop_
_entity.id
_entity.type
_entity.pdbx_description
1 polymer ?
#
loop_
_entity_poly.entity_id
_entity_poly.type
_entity_poly.pdbx_seq_one_letter_code
_entity_poly.pdbx_strand_id
1 'polypeptide(L)'
;MNIVTFSDINDSYTAGHETCYYHSGCADKAADIAILDINSIFDYEEHKLTVCKEAYSSVAIIDDAGDFDAFKNFGITAWIKREDLSQMPNLLSEIQGRMGL
;
A
#
# COMPACT_ATOMS: atom_id res chain seq x y z
N MET A 1 2.28 9.52 -8.44
CA MET A 1 3.18 8.54 -7.80
C MET A 1 2.82 7.14 -8.28
N ASN A 2 3.76 6.21 -8.14
CA ASN A 2 3.59 4.82 -8.51
C ASN A 2 3.12 4.02 -7.30
N ILE A 3 2.00 3.34 -7.43
CA ILE A 3 1.39 2.52 -6.40
C ILE A 3 1.51 1.06 -6.83
N VAL A 4 2.07 0.22 -5.96
CA VAL A 4 1.90 -1.23 -6.07
C VAL A 4 0.82 -1.67 -5.09
N THR A 5 -0.09 -2.54 -5.53
CA THR A 5 -1.07 -3.16 -4.65
C THR A 5 -0.90 -4.67 -4.64
N PHE A 6 -0.89 -5.25 -3.45
CA PHE A 6 -0.92 -6.68 -3.19
C PHE A 6 -2.33 -7.18 -2.84
N SER A 7 -3.29 -6.26 -2.73
CA SER A 7 -4.70 -6.55 -2.47
C SER A 7 -5.56 -6.08 -3.64
N ASP A 8 -6.68 -6.76 -3.87
CA ASP A 8 -7.69 -6.33 -4.84
C ASP A 8 -8.51 -5.17 -4.26
N ILE A 9 -8.25 -3.96 -4.77
CA ILE A 9 -8.95 -2.74 -4.40
C ILE A 9 -9.62 -2.12 -5.62
N ASN A 10 -10.64 -1.29 -5.41
CA ASN A 10 -11.23 -0.56 -6.53
C ASN A 10 -10.27 0.54 -7.00
N ASP A 11 -10.00 0.61 -8.30
CA ASP A 11 -9.14 1.63 -8.93
C ASP A 11 -9.58 3.06 -8.57
N SER A 12 -10.86 3.28 -8.25
CA SER A 12 -11.37 4.58 -7.80
C SER A 12 -10.63 5.13 -6.57
N TYR A 13 -10.12 4.25 -5.69
CA TYR A 13 -9.40 4.65 -4.48
C TYR A 13 -7.98 5.14 -4.76
N THR A 14 -7.43 4.83 -5.93
CA THR A 14 -6.09 5.26 -6.38
C THR A 14 -6.16 6.17 -7.61
N ALA A 15 -7.34 6.70 -7.91
CA ALA A 15 -7.58 7.53 -9.08
C ALA A 15 -6.61 8.71 -9.14
N GLY A 16 -5.95 8.90 -10.30
CA GLY A 16 -4.92 9.92 -10.49
C GLY A 16 -3.50 9.45 -10.19
N HIS A 17 -3.30 8.19 -9.85
CA HIS A 17 -1.99 7.56 -9.68
C HIS A 17 -1.80 6.39 -10.64
N GLU A 18 -0.54 6.02 -10.88
CA GLU A 18 -0.20 4.84 -11.67
C GLU A 18 -0.21 3.63 -10.73
N THR A 19 -1.24 2.80 -10.84
CA THR A 19 -1.45 1.64 -9.97
C THR A 19 -1.10 0.36 -10.71
N CYS A 20 -0.28 -0.47 -10.08
CA CYS A 20 0.07 -1.80 -10.56
C CYS A 20 -0.29 -2.87 -9.54
N TYR A 21 -1.01 -3.90 -9.98
CA TYR A 21 -1.31 -5.08 -9.19
C TYR A 21 -0.11 -6.01 -9.24
N TYR A 22 0.46 -6.36 -8.08
CA TYR A 22 1.71 -7.13 -7.99
C TYR A 22 1.68 -8.40 -8.87
N HIS A 23 0.59 -9.18 -8.79
CA HIS A 23 0.41 -10.40 -9.56
C HIS A 23 0.25 -10.20 -11.08
N SER A 24 0.10 -8.96 -11.55
CA SER A 24 0.06 -8.60 -12.98
C SER A 24 1.44 -8.28 -13.58
N GLY A 25 2.50 -8.33 -12.78
CA GLY A 25 3.88 -8.11 -13.24
C GLY A 25 4.31 -6.64 -13.19
N CYS A 26 4.49 -6.12 -11.97
CA CYS A 26 4.97 -4.75 -11.76
C CYS A 26 6.47 -4.59 -12.04
N ALA A 27 6.86 -3.37 -12.40
CA ALA A 27 8.27 -3.03 -12.59
C ALA A 27 9.05 -3.05 -11.26
N ASP A 28 10.27 -3.56 -11.31
CA ASP A 28 11.18 -3.58 -10.17
C ASP A 28 11.54 -2.16 -9.71
N LYS A 29 11.65 -1.98 -8.39
CA LYS A 29 12.11 -0.76 -7.72
C LYS A 29 11.36 0.52 -8.15
N ALA A 30 10.11 0.40 -8.54
CA ALA A 30 9.34 1.49 -9.15
C ALA A 30 8.30 2.11 -8.21
N ALA A 31 7.81 1.37 -7.20
CA ALA A 31 6.71 1.83 -6.37
C ALA A 31 7.13 2.81 -5.27
N ASP A 32 6.38 3.90 -5.15
CA ASP A 32 6.45 4.89 -4.07
C ASP A 32 5.59 4.46 -2.87
N ILE A 33 4.44 3.83 -3.16
CA ILE A 33 3.51 3.33 -2.16
C ILE A 33 3.18 1.86 -2.41
N ALA A 34 3.20 1.06 -1.36
CA ALA A 34 2.66 -0.30 -1.35
C ALA A 34 1.34 -0.36 -0.57
N ILE A 35 0.29 -0.90 -1.18
CA ILE A 35 -1.00 -1.17 -0.54
C ILE A 35 -1.14 -2.68 -0.34
N LEU A 36 -1.55 -3.08 0.86
CA LEU A 36 -1.71 -4.48 1.23
C LEU A 36 -2.84 -4.64 2.25
N ASP A 37 -3.28 -5.87 2.44
CA ASP A 37 -4.17 -6.28 3.51
C ASP A 37 -3.57 -7.48 4.27
N ILE A 38 -4.31 -7.99 5.26
CA ILE A 38 -3.83 -9.08 6.11
C ILE A 38 -3.57 -10.37 5.32
N ASN A 39 -4.30 -10.58 4.23
CA ASN A 39 -4.18 -11.77 3.38
C ASN A 39 -2.93 -11.72 2.50
N SER A 40 -2.45 -10.52 2.19
CA SER A 40 -1.31 -10.28 1.30
C SER A 40 -0.03 -9.85 2.02
N ILE A 41 -0.04 -9.86 3.36
CA ILE A 41 1.08 -9.37 4.18
C ILE A 41 2.38 -10.16 3.96
N PHE A 42 2.28 -11.48 3.74
CA PHE A 42 3.45 -12.32 3.47
C PHE A 42 4.02 -12.09 2.07
N ASP A 43 3.15 -11.96 1.06
CA ASP A 43 3.58 -11.60 -0.30
C ASP A 43 4.28 -10.25 -0.31
N TYR A 44 3.74 -9.27 0.42
CA TYR A 44 4.40 -8.00 0.63
C TYR A 44 5.77 -8.16 1.29
N GLU A 45 5.89 -8.92 2.38
CA GLU A 45 7.18 -9.09 3.07
C GLU A 45 8.28 -9.65 2.15
N GLU A 46 7.92 -10.66 1.36
CA GLU A 46 8.84 -11.33 0.44
C GLU A 46 9.28 -10.43 -0.72
N HIS A 47 8.39 -9.54 -1.20
CA HIS A 47 8.59 -8.84 -2.47
C HIS A 47 8.74 -7.32 -2.36
N LYS A 48 8.44 -6.70 -1.21
CA LYS A 48 8.52 -5.24 -0.99
C LYS A 48 9.88 -4.67 -1.39
N LEU A 49 10.96 -5.41 -1.11
CA LEU A 49 12.31 -4.99 -1.47
C LEU A 49 12.59 -5.11 -2.97
N THR A 50 11.82 -5.88 -3.73
CA THR A 50 12.00 -6.01 -5.17
C THR A 50 11.22 -4.93 -5.92
N VAL A 51 9.96 -4.70 -5.54
CA VAL A 51 9.04 -3.82 -6.29
C VAL A 51 9.04 -2.37 -5.82
N CYS A 52 9.35 -2.12 -4.55
CA CYS A 52 9.36 -0.76 -4.01
C CYS A 52 10.73 -0.09 -4.15
N LYS A 53 10.73 1.23 -4.24
CA LYS A 53 11.94 2.07 -4.15
C LYS A 53 12.61 1.89 -2.78
N GLU A 54 13.84 2.39 -2.63
CA GLU A 54 14.52 2.37 -1.32
C GLU A 54 13.77 3.19 -0.26
N ALA A 55 13.20 4.34 -0.66
CA ALA A 55 12.33 5.17 0.17
C ALA A 55 10.90 5.07 -0.35
N TYR A 56 10.10 4.18 0.25
CA TYR A 56 8.69 3.99 -0.06
C TYR A 56 7.85 4.04 1.22
N SER A 57 6.55 4.24 1.07
CA SER A 57 5.57 4.10 2.16
C SER A 57 4.68 2.89 1.94
N SER A 58 4.15 2.32 3.00
CA SER A 58 3.22 1.18 2.98
C SER A 58 1.92 1.50 3.72
N VAL A 59 0.80 1.12 3.12
CA VAL A 59 -0.55 1.31 3.62
C VAL A 59 -1.21 -0.03 3.82
N ALA A 60 -1.53 -0.37 5.07
CA ALA A 60 -2.31 -1.56 5.38
C ALA A 60 -3.81 -1.25 5.41
N ILE A 61 -4.60 -2.08 4.73
CA ILE A 61 -6.05 -2.12 4.85
C ILE A 61 -6.36 -3.10 5.98
N ILE A 62 -6.97 -2.59 7.04
CA ILE A 62 -7.33 -3.38 8.22
C ILE A 62 -8.84 -3.59 8.27
N ASP A 63 -9.26 -4.79 8.67
CA ASP A 63 -10.67 -5.11 8.88
C ASP A 63 -11.02 -4.91 10.36
N ASP A 64 -10.13 -5.31 11.26
CA ASP A 64 -10.30 -5.18 12.71
C ASP A 64 -9.04 -4.64 13.41
N ALA A 65 -9.20 -4.10 14.62
CA ALA A 65 -8.07 -3.58 15.41
C ALA A 65 -7.01 -4.65 15.74
N GLY A 66 -7.39 -5.94 15.72
CA GLY A 66 -6.46 -7.07 15.92
C GLY A 66 -5.47 -7.24 14.77
N ASP A 67 -5.81 -6.82 13.55
CA ASP A 67 -4.90 -6.90 12.40
C ASP A 67 -3.68 -5.98 12.60
N PHE A 68 -3.86 -4.89 13.34
CA PHE A 68 -2.79 -3.93 13.62
C PHE A 68 -1.59 -4.60 14.31
N ASP A 69 -1.83 -5.56 15.21
CA ASP A 69 -0.76 -6.30 15.87
C ASP A 69 0.02 -7.19 14.89
N ALA A 70 -0.64 -7.74 13.87
CA ALA A 70 0.03 -8.49 12.82
C ALA A 70 0.97 -7.58 12.01
N PHE A 71 0.51 -6.38 11.64
CA PHE A 71 1.27 -5.43 10.82
C PHE A 71 2.48 -4.78 11.50
N LYS A 72 2.54 -4.74 12.84
CA LYS A 72 3.65 -4.12 13.59
C LYS A 72 5.03 -4.64 13.20
N ASN A 73 5.13 -5.91 12.82
CA ASN A 73 6.40 -6.54 12.50
C ASN A 73 6.84 -6.34 11.03
N PHE A 74 5.98 -5.77 10.18
CA PHE A 74 6.20 -5.69 8.73
C PHE A 74 6.62 -4.30 8.25
N GLY A 75 6.77 -3.35 9.18
CA GLY A 75 7.21 -1.99 8.87
C GLY A 75 6.17 -1.18 8.11
N ILE A 76 4.90 -1.31 8.50
CA ILE A 76 3.79 -0.56 7.91
C ILE A 76 3.84 0.91 8.32
N THR A 77 3.74 1.82 7.35
CA THR A 77 3.84 3.27 7.62
C THR A 77 2.50 3.95 7.91
N ALA A 78 1.41 3.42 7.35
CA ALA A 78 0.06 3.95 7.52
C ALA A 78 -0.97 2.81 7.43
N TRP A 79 -2.16 3.06 7.95
CA TRP A 79 -3.25 2.10 7.85
C TRP A 79 -4.58 2.83 7.62
N ILE A 80 -5.52 2.11 7.03
CA ILE A 80 -6.90 2.56 6.82
C ILE A 80 -7.82 1.37 7.07
N LYS A 81 -8.98 1.62 7.67
CA LYS A 81 -9.97 0.56 7.79
C LYS A 81 -10.63 0.28 6.46
N ARG A 82 -11.04 -0.97 6.22
CA ARG A 82 -11.78 -1.33 5.00
C ARG A 82 -13.08 -0.53 4.86
N GLU A 83 -13.77 -0.25 5.98
CA GLU A 83 -14.97 0.61 6.00
C GLU A 83 -14.69 2.06 5.57
N ASP A 84 -13.45 2.53 5.73
CA ASP A 84 -13.04 3.91 5.45
C ASP A 84 -12.31 4.07 4.11
N LEU A 85 -12.26 3.05 3.23
CA LEU A 85 -11.52 3.09 1.96
C LEU A 85 -11.89 4.26 1.05
N SER A 86 -13.09 4.84 1.21
CA SER A 86 -13.47 6.09 0.53
C SER A 86 -12.53 7.26 0.82
N GLN A 87 -11.81 7.23 1.94
CA GLN A 87 -10.82 8.24 2.35
C GLN A 87 -9.40 7.93 1.84
N MET A 88 -9.19 6.82 1.14
CA MET A 88 -7.88 6.45 0.58
C MET A 88 -7.25 7.58 -0.24
N PRO A 89 -7.96 8.31 -1.13
CA PRO A 89 -7.36 9.42 -1.89
C PRO A 89 -6.79 10.53 -1.00
N ASN A 90 -7.44 10.80 0.13
CA ASN A 90 -6.96 11.80 1.11
C ASN A 90 -5.69 11.30 1.80
N LEU A 91 -5.68 10.05 2.25
CA LEU A 91 -4.50 9.42 2.87
C LEU A 91 -3.31 9.39 1.91
N LEU A 92 -3.53 9.02 0.64
CA LEU A 92 -2.51 9.01 -0.40
C LEU A 92 -1.93 10.40 -0.63
N SER A 93 -2.77 11.44 -0.65
CA SER A 93 -2.33 12.83 -0.77
C SER A 93 -1.48 13.28 0.43
N GLU A 94 -1.85 12.89 1.64
CA GLU A 94 -1.06 13.18 2.85
C GLU A 94 0.31 12.50 2.82
N ILE A 95 0.36 11.22 2.43
CA ILE A 95 1.61 10.47 2.30
C ILE A 95 2.50 11.09 1.22
N GLN A 96 1.92 11.43 0.07
CA GLN A 96 2.63 12.09 -1.01
C GLN A 96 3.29 13.40 -0.54
N GLY A 97 2.56 14.23 0.21
CA GLY A 97 3.09 15.45 0.80
C GLY A 97 4.23 15.22 1.80
N ARG A 98 4.19 14.14 2.59
CA ARG A 98 5.27 13.75 3.53
C ARG A 98 6.52 13.25 2.80
N MET A 99 6.34 12.57 1.66
CA MET A 99 7.43 12.05 0.83
C MET A 99 8.05 13.12 -0.09
N GLY A 100 7.37 14.26 -0.28
CA GLY A 100 7.83 15.32 -1.17
C GLY A 100 7.69 14.97 -2.66
N LEU A 101 6.65 14.19 -3.01
CA LEU A 101 6.38 13.67 -4.35
C LEU A 101 5.37 14.52 -5.15
#